data_AF-A0A1V1WTW9-F1
#
_entry.id   AF-A0A1V1WTW9-F1
#
_cell.length_a   1.000
_cell.length_b   1.000
_cell.length_c   1.000
_cell.angle_alpha   90.00
_cell.angle_beta   90.00
_cell.angle_gamma   90.00
#
_symmetry.space_group_name_H-M   'P 1'
#
loop_
_entity.id
_entity.type
_entity.pdbx_description
1 polymer ?
#
loop_
_entity_poly.entity_id
_entity_poly.type
_entity_poly.pdbx_seq_one_letter_code
_entity_poly.pdbx_strand_id
1 'polypeptide(L)'
;MDLTGWASPFLLVPEATCVDAPTLKLLKNAEEKDLYVSDVSPLQIPFNNVRRTGSEIWTCSMVEAGRPGSACPKHFLLSNTEFTERPICLASRRYQKKKLEEISSMAISDAEKQRLHGKVVEKTCICDHLGNGALVALGIANEQSAPPLICPGPNIAWFNKTYTLKEMVDHIYGRGPCLVSTERPHMFAKEIVMYVDHFERQVARFANTPKELKALEEFKNNLEEGMDFCLGIARKRPYPGENLASILSCVKRQKARLSVIYENLVKKENLVLQGSAEESSAEEVERREKTVTKCGRGVPDLNLRQRPFEA
;
A
#
# COMPACT_ATOMS: atom_id res chain seq x y z
N MET A 1 -24.44 1.44 -17.15
CA MET A 1 -23.00 1.20 -16.91
C MET A 1 -22.75 0.35 -15.65
N ASP A 2 -23.78 -0.25 -15.03
CA ASP A 2 -23.61 -1.35 -14.04
C ASP A 2 -23.03 -2.64 -14.65
N LEU A 3 -22.77 -2.62 -15.95
CA LEU A 3 -22.16 -3.67 -16.76
C LEU A 3 -20.62 -3.61 -16.74
N THR A 4 -20.04 -2.94 -15.74
CA THR A 4 -18.60 -2.87 -15.49
C THR A 4 -18.27 -3.30 -14.06
N GLY A 5 -17.04 -3.76 -13.84
CA GLY A 5 -16.60 -4.22 -12.52
C GLY A 5 -17.30 -5.50 -12.03
N TRP A 6 -17.80 -6.32 -12.94
CA TRP A 6 -18.42 -7.62 -12.69
C TRP A 6 -17.43 -8.78 -12.65
N ALA A 7 -16.17 -8.59 -13.07
CA ALA A 7 -15.18 -9.66 -13.08
C ALA A 7 -14.94 -10.27 -11.69
N SER A 8 -14.79 -9.44 -10.64
CA SER A 8 -14.59 -9.95 -9.27
C SER A 8 -15.81 -10.70 -8.72
N PRO A 9 -17.06 -10.27 -8.96
CA PRO A 9 -18.25 -11.07 -8.65
C PRO A 9 -18.29 -12.48 -9.25
N PHE A 10 -17.55 -12.81 -10.32
CA PHE A 10 -17.45 -14.21 -10.80
C PHE A 10 -16.80 -15.14 -9.78
N LEU A 11 -16.05 -14.63 -8.82
CA LEU A 11 -15.54 -15.41 -7.68
C LEU A 11 -16.68 -15.99 -6.82
N LEU A 12 -17.91 -15.48 -6.96
CA LEU A 12 -19.13 -15.99 -6.31
C LEU A 12 -19.93 -16.93 -7.22
N VAL A 13 -19.37 -17.32 -8.38
CA VAL A 13 -19.99 -18.20 -9.38
C VAL A 13 -19.17 -19.51 -9.46
N PRO A 14 -19.58 -20.58 -8.75
CA PRO A 14 -18.85 -21.85 -8.74
C PRO A 14 -18.76 -22.53 -10.11
N GLU A 15 -19.70 -22.25 -11.02
CA GLU A 15 -19.69 -22.75 -12.40
C GLU A 15 -18.56 -22.14 -13.26
N ALA A 16 -18.02 -20.99 -12.85
CA ALA A 16 -17.04 -20.22 -13.64
C ALA A 16 -15.66 -20.11 -12.96
N THR A 17 -15.61 -20.25 -11.63
CA THR A 17 -14.36 -20.10 -10.87
C THR A 17 -14.20 -21.24 -9.86
N CYS A 18 -12.94 -21.65 -9.65
CA CYS A 18 -12.58 -22.71 -8.73
C CYS A 18 -12.11 -22.10 -7.39
N VAL A 19 -13.05 -21.52 -6.65
CA VAL A 19 -12.82 -20.94 -5.32
C VAL A 19 -13.23 -21.95 -4.25
N ASP A 20 -12.40 -22.17 -3.24
CA ASP A 20 -12.72 -23.07 -2.13
C ASP A 20 -13.92 -22.57 -1.29
N ALA A 21 -14.62 -23.49 -0.65
CA ALA A 21 -15.83 -23.17 0.11
C ALA A 21 -15.61 -22.15 1.26
N PRO A 22 -14.53 -22.24 2.07
CA PRO A 22 -14.20 -21.21 3.05
C PRO A 22 -14.03 -19.81 2.43
N THR A 23 -13.25 -19.69 1.36
CA THR A 23 -13.02 -18.41 0.66
C THR A 23 -14.31 -17.90 0.03
N LEU A 24 -15.11 -18.76 -0.60
CA LEU A 24 -16.42 -18.39 -1.16
C LEU A 24 -17.35 -17.83 -0.07
N LYS A 25 -17.35 -18.46 1.12
CA LYS A 25 -18.10 -17.97 2.28
C LYS A 25 -17.56 -16.65 2.82
N LEU A 26 -16.24 -16.44 2.79
CA LEU A 26 -15.64 -15.15 3.16
C LEU A 26 -16.12 -14.05 2.21
N LEU A 27 -16.01 -14.28 0.90
CA LEU A 27 -16.33 -13.27 -0.12
C LEU A 27 -17.80 -12.86 -0.12
N LYS A 28 -18.74 -13.81 0.01
CA LYS A 28 -20.18 -13.49 0.02
C LYS A 28 -20.61 -12.69 1.26
N ASN A 29 -19.81 -12.71 2.33
CA ASN A 29 -20.06 -11.99 3.58
C ASN A 29 -19.16 -10.76 3.74
N ALA A 30 -18.32 -10.46 2.74
CA ALA A 30 -17.39 -9.35 2.81
C ALA A 30 -18.16 -8.03 2.64
N GLU A 31 -17.91 -7.09 3.55
CA GLU A 31 -18.42 -5.72 3.44
C GLU A 31 -17.34 -4.79 2.89
N GLU A 32 -17.69 -3.54 2.59
CA GLU A 32 -16.72 -2.58 2.06
C GLU A 32 -15.50 -2.38 2.95
N LYS A 33 -15.67 -2.47 4.28
CA LYS A 33 -14.58 -2.32 5.27
C LYS A 33 -13.60 -3.50 5.28
N ASP A 34 -14.01 -4.64 4.75
CA ASP A 34 -13.18 -5.84 4.65
C ASP A 34 -12.28 -5.81 3.43
N LEU A 35 -12.59 -4.97 2.43
CA LEU A 35 -11.86 -4.87 1.16
C LEU A 35 -10.89 -3.70 1.22
N TYR A 36 -9.63 -3.95 0.85
CA TYR A 36 -8.58 -2.93 0.95
C TYR A 36 -7.47 -3.16 -0.08
N VAL A 37 -6.77 -2.08 -0.44
CA VAL A 37 -5.53 -2.17 -1.21
C VAL A 37 -4.41 -2.55 -0.26
N SER A 38 -3.85 -3.74 -0.45
CA SER A 38 -2.89 -4.36 0.45
C SER A 38 -1.44 -4.11 0.06
N ASP A 39 -0.55 -4.14 1.05
CA ASP A 39 0.91 -4.10 0.87
C ASP A 39 1.56 -5.50 0.99
N VAL A 40 0.78 -6.57 1.09
CA VAL A 40 1.29 -7.93 1.39
C VAL A 40 2.14 -8.55 0.27
N SER A 41 2.17 -7.92 -0.91
CA SER A 41 2.94 -8.38 -2.07
C SER A 41 4.44 -8.40 -1.79
N PRO A 42 5.15 -9.52 -2.01
CA PRO A 42 6.61 -9.55 -1.95
C PRO A 42 7.27 -8.79 -3.11
N LEU A 43 6.50 -8.38 -4.13
CA LEU A 43 6.98 -7.55 -5.22
C LEU A 43 6.81 -6.05 -4.96
N GLN A 44 6.26 -5.66 -3.80
CA GLN A 44 5.95 -4.27 -3.45
C GLN A 44 4.95 -3.60 -4.42
N ILE A 45 4.21 -4.42 -5.17
CA ILE A 45 3.11 -3.97 -6.03
C ILE A 45 1.80 -4.12 -5.24
N PRO A 46 1.06 -3.03 -4.98
CA PRO A 46 -0.18 -3.10 -4.23
C PRO A 46 -1.28 -3.78 -5.04
N PHE A 47 -2.15 -4.54 -4.36
CA PHE A 47 -3.32 -5.17 -4.98
C PHE A 47 -4.49 -5.27 -3.99
N ASN A 48 -5.72 -5.33 -4.51
CA ASN A 48 -6.90 -5.48 -3.67
C ASN A 48 -6.93 -6.84 -2.97
N ASN A 49 -7.26 -6.83 -1.68
CA ASN A 49 -7.35 -8.01 -0.86
C ASN A 49 -8.59 -7.90 0.05
N VAL A 50 -8.97 -9.04 0.62
CA VAL A 50 -10.04 -9.13 1.62
C VAL A 50 -9.44 -9.53 2.96
N ARG A 51 -9.93 -8.95 4.05
CA ARG A 51 -9.49 -9.31 5.40
C ARG A 51 -9.94 -10.73 5.76
N ARG A 52 -9.22 -11.36 6.69
CA ARG A 52 -9.50 -12.68 7.25
C ARG A 52 -9.39 -13.81 6.22
N THR A 53 -8.51 -13.66 5.23
CA THR A 53 -8.15 -14.78 4.33
C THR A 53 -7.42 -15.87 5.11
N GLY A 54 -7.48 -17.12 4.63
CA GLY A 54 -6.70 -18.21 5.21
C GLY A 54 -5.20 -17.91 5.18
N SER A 55 -4.73 -17.21 4.14
CA SER A 55 -3.39 -16.65 4.06
C SER A 55 -3.06 -15.66 5.17
N GLU A 56 -3.93 -14.70 5.48
CA GLU A 56 -3.69 -13.74 6.57
C GLU A 56 -3.62 -14.45 7.93
N ILE A 57 -4.56 -15.34 8.19
CA ILE A 57 -4.60 -16.16 9.42
C ILE A 57 -3.32 -16.97 9.57
N TRP A 58 -2.89 -17.64 8.49
CA TRP A 58 -1.66 -18.41 8.47
C TRP A 58 -0.44 -17.52 8.74
N THR A 59 -0.36 -16.34 8.09
CA THR A 59 0.75 -15.40 8.30
C THR A 59 0.82 -14.96 9.76
N CYS A 60 -0.32 -14.58 10.38
CA CYS A 60 -0.37 -14.24 11.80
C CYS A 60 0.13 -15.39 12.69
N SER A 61 -0.33 -16.62 12.44
CA SER A 61 0.13 -17.80 13.22
C SER A 61 1.64 -18.05 13.11
N MET A 62 2.24 -17.78 11.94
CA MET A 62 3.68 -17.93 11.75
C MET A 62 4.47 -16.86 12.50
N VAL A 63 3.94 -15.65 12.60
CA VAL A 63 4.52 -14.57 13.41
C VAL A 63 4.45 -14.94 14.89
N GLU A 64 3.29 -15.37 15.38
CA GLU A 64 3.08 -15.78 16.77
C GLU A 64 3.99 -16.94 17.18
N ALA A 65 4.23 -17.89 16.27
CA ALA A 65 5.15 -19.01 16.49
C ALA A 65 6.65 -18.62 16.40
N GLY A 66 7.00 -17.35 16.17
CA GLY A 66 8.38 -16.89 16.04
C GLY A 66 9.09 -17.34 14.76
N ARG A 67 8.33 -17.73 13.73
CA ARG A 67 8.83 -18.27 12.45
C ARG A 67 8.16 -17.58 11.25
N PRO A 68 8.20 -16.23 11.19
CA PRO A 68 7.48 -15.47 10.18
C PRO A 68 7.98 -15.79 8.77
N GLY A 69 7.07 -15.71 7.80
CA GLY A 69 7.37 -15.95 6.39
C GLY A 69 7.29 -17.41 5.94
N SER A 70 7.18 -17.57 4.62
CA SER A 70 7.05 -18.87 3.96
C SER A 70 8.40 -19.56 3.76
N ALA A 71 8.37 -20.90 3.71
CA ALA A 71 9.51 -21.68 3.22
C ALA A 71 9.83 -21.40 1.74
N CYS A 72 8.94 -20.69 1.03
CA CYS A 72 9.03 -20.32 -0.38
C CYS A 72 9.15 -21.54 -1.31
N PRO A 73 8.22 -22.51 -1.25
CA PRO A 73 8.37 -23.79 -1.95
C PRO A 73 8.53 -23.64 -3.47
N LYS A 74 7.87 -22.64 -4.07
CA LYS A 74 7.84 -22.45 -5.54
C LYS A 74 9.01 -21.65 -6.12
N HIS A 75 9.66 -20.78 -5.34
CA HIS A 75 10.80 -19.96 -5.80
C HIS A 75 10.54 -19.09 -7.06
N PHE A 76 9.28 -18.77 -7.43
CA PHE A 76 9.00 -18.03 -8.67
C PHE A 76 9.31 -16.53 -8.62
N LEU A 77 9.15 -15.89 -7.46
CA LEU A 77 9.26 -14.42 -7.30
C LEU A 77 10.44 -14.04 -6.39
N LEU A 78 11.61 -14.63 -6.66
CA LEU A 78 12.86 -14.27 -6.00
C LEU A 78 13.42 -13.01 -6.66
N SER A 79 13.62 -11.93 -5.91
CA SER A 79 14.02 -10.64 -6.50
C SER A 79 14.96 -9.80 -5.66
N ASN A 80 15.17 -10.11 -4.38
CA ASN A 80 15.93 -9.27 -3.47
C ASN A 80 17.25 -9.94 -3.05
N THR A 81 18.37 -9.21 -3.15
CA THR A 81 19.73 -9.68 -2.81
C THR A 81 20.31 -8.97 -1.58
N GLU A 82 19.48 -8.28 -0.79
CA GLU A 82 19.90 -7.46 0.35
C GLU A 82 20.76 -8.22 1.37
N PHE A 83 20.49 -9.52 1.55
CA PHE A 83 21.17 -10.34 2.55
C PHE A 83 21.91 -11.56 2.01
N THR A 84 21.86 -11.78 0.70
CA THR A 84 22.35 -12.99 0.03
C THR A 84 22.72 -12.69 -1.42
N GLU A 85 23.81 -13.30 -1.92
CA GLU A 85 24.23 -13.16 -3.32
C GLU A 85 23.15 -13.67 -4.30
N ARG A 86 22.52 -14.81 -3.97
CA ARG A 86 21.36 -15.32 -4.72
C ARG A 86 20.11 -14.60 -4.27
N PRO A 87 19.22 -14.17 -5.19
CA PRO A 87 18.01 -13.46 -4.81
C PRO A 87 17.10 -14.35 -3.96
N ILE A 88 16.47 -13.74 -2.95
CA ILE A 88 15.45 -14.34 -2.09
C ILE A 88 14.16 -13.51 -2.14
N CYS A 89 13.05 -14.14 -1.78
CA CYS A 89 11.73 -13.48 -1.76
C CYS A 89 11.53 -12.72 -0.45
N LEU A 90 10.93 -11.52 -0.49
CA LEU A 90 10.62 -10.72 0.69
C LEU A 90 9.62 -11.42 1.65
N ALA A 91 8.77 -12.30 1.12
CA ALA A 91 7.85 -13.14 1.91
C ALA A 91 8.50 -14.44 2.43
N SER A 92 9.77 -14.68 2.15
CA SER A 92 10.46 -15.88 2.61
C SER A 92 10.89 -15.74 4.08
N ARG A 93 10.83 -16.84 4.82
CA ARG A 93 11.33 -16.94 6.20
C ARG A 93 12.78 -16.51 6.32
N ARG A 94 13.59 -16.84 5.30
CA ARG A 94 15.01 -16.46 5.24
C ARG A 94 15.19 -14.95 5.20
N TYR A 95 14.43 -14.24 4.36
CA TYR A 95 14.49 -12.78 4.28
C TYR A 95 13.95 -12.16 5.57
N GLN A 96 12.74 -12.54 5.98
CA GLN A 96 12.08 -11.94 7.13
C GLN A 96 12.90 -12.11 8.42
N LYS A 97 13.45 -13.30 8.68
CA LYS A 97 14.34 -13.52 9.83
C LYS A 97 15.50 -12.52 9.86
N LYS A 98 16.25 -12.41 8.76
CA LYS A 98 17.41 -11.50 8.67
C LYS A 98 17.02 -10.03 8.80
N LYS A 99 15.91 -9.64 8.17
CA LYS A 99 15.43 -8.26 8.23
C LYS A 99 14.97 -7.86 9.63
N LEU A 100 14.34 -8.79 10.36
CA LEU A 100 13.93 -8.56 11.74
C LEU A 100 15.13 -8.50 12.71
N GLU A 101 16.16 -9.32 12.49
CA GLU A 101 17.43 -9.22 13.24
C GLU A 101 18.10 -7.86 13.03
N GLU A 102 18.14 -7.36 11.80
CA GLU A 102 18.64 -6.01 11.48
C GLU A 102 17.81 -4.92 12.18
N ILE A 103 16.47 -4.96 12.07
CA ILE A 103 15.58 -3.96 12.72
C ILE A 103 15.79 -3.96 14.25
N SER A 104 16.02 -5.12 14.84
CA SER A 104 16.22 -5.25 16.28
C SER A 104 17.50 -4.56 16.76
N SER A 105 18.56 -4.58 15.93
CA SER A 105 19.86 -3.96 16.24
C SER A 105 19.93 -2.45 15.94
N MET A 106 18.94 -1.89 15.23
CA MET A 106 18.90 -0.45 14.94
C MET A 106 18.74 0.40 16.22
N ALA A 107 19.42 1.55 16.25
CA ALA A 107 19.30 2.56 17.30
C ALA A 107 18.13 3.52 17.03
N ILE A 108 16.90 2.98 17.01
CA ILE A 108 15.64 3.70 16.78
C ILE A 108 14.64 3.36 17.90
N SER A 109 13.58 4.16 18.02
CA SER A 109 12.54 3.94 19.03
C SER A 109 11.83 2.60 18.86
N ASP A 110 11.35 2.02 19.97
CA ASP A 110 10.62 0.74 19.94
C ASP A 110 9.34 0.82 19.09
N ALA A 111 8.67 1.97 19.10
CA ALA A 111 7.52 2.24 18.24
C ALA A 111 7.89 2.12 16.75
N GLU A 112 9.06 2.65 16.35
CA GLU A 112 9.52 2.55 14.97
C GLU A 112 9.98 1.12 14.63
N LYS A 113 10.62 0.41 15.56
CA LYS A 113 10.95 -1.02 15.39
C LYS A 113 9.69 -1.86 15.15
N GLN A 114 8.64 -1.65 15.95
CA GLN A 114 7.35 -2.34 15.76
C GLN A 114 6.71 -2.00 14.41
N ARG A 115 6.77 -0.73 14.00
CA ARG A 115 6.25 -0.29 12.69
C ARG A 115 6.99 -0.98 11.53
N LEU A 116 8.32 -1.06 11.60
CA LEU A 116 9.15 -1.73 10.59
C LEU A 116 8.93 -3.25 10.62
N HIS A 117 8.85 -3.86 11.80
CA HIS A 117 8.56 -5.27 11.97
C HIS A 117 7.25 -5.65 11.27
N GLY A 118 6.17 -4.89 11.51
CA GLY A 118 4.87 -5.09 10.85
C GLY A 118 4.96 -5.13 9.32
N LYS A 119 5.70 -4.18 8.71
CA LYS A 119 5.91 -4.13 7.25
C LYS A 119 6.67 -5.32 6.68
N VAL A 120 7.52 -5.95 7.48
CA VAL A 120 8.27 -7.14 7.07
C VAL A 120 7.37 -8.37 7.11
N VAL A 121 6.66 -8.56 8.23
CA VAL A 121 5.91 -9.80 8.48
C VAL A 121 4.58 -9.89 7.73
N GLU A 122 4.00 -8.76 7.29
CA GLU A 122 2.79 -8.76 6.46
C GLU A 122 3.02 -9.40 5.07
N LYS A 123 4.29 -9.52 4.62
CA LYS A 123 4.60 -10.04 3.29
C LYS A 123 4.27 -11.52 3.20
N THR A 124 3.50 -11.87 2.17
CA THR A 124 2.85 -13.17 2.02
C THR A 124 3.33 -13.89 0.75
N CYS A 125 3.36 -15.23 0.78
CA CYS A 125 3.81 -16.03 -0.37
C CYS A 125 2.72 -16.15 -1.45
N ILE A 126 2.63 -15.13 -2.32
CA ILE A 126 1.61 -15.10 -3.38
C ILE A 126 1.80 -16.20 -4.44
N CYS A 127 3.02 -16.73 -4.63
CA CYS A 127 3.29 -17.83 -5.57
C CYS A 127 2.58 -19.14 -5.21
N ASP A 128 2.27 -19.31 -3.92
CA ASP A 128 1.70 -20.53 -3.38
C ASP A 128 0.24 -20.27 -2.98
N HIS A 129 0.02 -19.25 -2.15
CA HIS A 129 -1.29 -19.01 -1.53
C HIS A 129 -2.38 -18.65 -2.55
N LEU A 130 -2.06 -17.99 -3.68
CA LEU A 130 -3.05 -17.67 -4.73
C LEU A 130 -3.62 -18.91 -5.42
N GLY A 131 -2.83 -19.99 -5.53
CA GLY A 131 -3.27 -21.24 -6.15
C GLY A 131 -3.99 -22.18 -5.19
N ASN A 132 -3.77 -22.01 -3.88
CA ASN A 132 -4.23 -22.95 -2.86
C ASN A 132 -5.75 -23.10 -2.82
N GLY A 133 -6.52 -22.03 -3.07
CA GLY A 133 -7.99 -22.12 -3.10
C GLY A 133 -8.51 -23.11 -4.16
N ALA A 134 -7.92 -23.09 -5.35
CA ALA A 134 -8.28 -24.04 -6.41
C ALA A 134 -7.84 -25.47 -6.06
N LEU A 135 -6.64 -25.63 -5.49
CA LEU A 135 -6.16 -26.96 -5.08
C LEU A 135 -7.03 -27.58 -3.99
N VAL A 136 -7.50 -26.78 -3.03
CA VAL A 136 -8.42 -27.21 -1.97
C VAL A 136 -9.79 -27.56 -2.56
N ALA A 137 -10.34 -26.70 -3.43
CA ALA A 137 -11.63 -26.95 -4.08
C ALA A 137 -11.64 -28.24 -4.92
N LEU A 138 -10.52 -28.60 -5.54
CA LEU A 138 -10.36 -29.82 -6.32
C LEU A 138 -10.01 -31.07 -5.49
N GLY A 139 -9.86 -30.94 -4.17
CA GLY A 139 -9.45 -32.04 -3.28
C GLY A 139 -7.99 -32.49 -3.46
N ILE A 140 -7.16 -31.68 -4.13
CA ILE A 140 -5.73 -31.96 -4.36
C ILE A 140 -4.91 -31.59 -3.11
N ALA A 141 -5.31 -30.52 -2.41
CA ALA A 141 -4.66 -30.07 -1.20
C ALA A 141 -5.64 -30.01 -0.03
N ASN A 142 -5.12 -30.16 1.18
CA ASN A 142 -5.91 -30.05 2.39
C ASN A 142 -5.92 -28.59 2.89
N GLU A 143 -7.10 -28.09 3.25
CA GLU A 143 -7.35 -26.71 3.72
C GLU A 143 -6.43 -26.27 4.87
N GLN A 144 -6.13 -27.17 5.82
CA GLN A 144 -5.26 -26.86 6.97
C GLN A 144 -3.81 -26.60 6.56
N SER A 145 -3.38 -27.15 5.42
CA SER A 145 -1.99 -27.08 4.93
C SER A 145 -1.77 -26.14 3.74
N ALA A 146 -2.86 -25.69 3.10
CA ALA A 146 -2.84 -24.91 1.88
C ALA A 146 -3.62 -23.60 2.09
N PRO A 147 -3.04 -22.60 2.77
CA PRO A 147 -3.74 -21.36 3.07
C PRO A 147 -4.05 -20.59 1.77
N PRO A 148 -5.34 -20.29 1.48
CA PRO A 148 -5.72 -19.56 0.27
C PRO A 148 -5.56 -18.05 0.44
N LEU A 149 -5.15 -17.39 -0.65
CA LEU A 149 -5.18 -15.94 -0.85
C LEU A 149 -6.05 -15.65 -2.08
N ILE A 150 -6.78 -14.55 -2.07
CA ILE A 150 -7.57 -14.12 -3.23
C ILE A 150 -7.59 -12.59 -3.33
N CYS A 151 -7.70 -12.08 -4.56
CA CYS A 151 -7.61 -10.64 -4.85
C CYS A 151 -8.93 -10.07 -5.39
N PRO A 152 -10.01 -10.01 -4.59
CA PRO A 152 -11.29 -9.52 -5.06
C PRO A 152 -11.26 -8.01 -5.23
N GLY A 153 -11.87 -7.51 -6.31
CA GLY A 153 -12.16 -6.09 -6.46
C GLY A 153 -13.23 -5.61 -5.46
N PRO A 154 -13.27 -4.31 -5.18
CA PRO A 154 -14.12 -3.70 -4.14
C PRO A 154 -15.63 -3.91 -4.37
N ASN A 155 -16.04 -4.15 -5.63
CA ASN A 155 -17.44 -4.33 -5.98
C ASN A 155 -18.05 -5.60 -5.41
N ILE A 156 -17.24 -6.58 -4.99
CA ILE A 156 -17.75 -7.83 -4.44
C ILE A 156 -18.61 -7.63 -3.19
N ALA A 157 -18.39 -6.54 -2.43
CA ALA A 157 -19.18 -6.20 -1.24
C ALA A 157 -20.68 -5.98 -1.52
N TRP A 158 -21.06 -5.82 -2.79
CA TRP A 158 -22.44 -5.63 -3.22
C TRP A 158 -23.12 -6.92 -3.65
N PHE A 159 -22.40 -8.04 -3.62
CA PHE A 159 -22.87 -9.37 -4.00
C PHE A 159 -22.80 -10.29 -2.76
N ASN A 160 -23.97 -10.76 -2.30
CA ASN A 160 -24.12 -11.35 -0.97
C ASN A 160 -24.52 -12.83 -0.96
N LYS A 161 -24.56 -13.47 -2.12
CA LYS A 161 -24.87 -14.90 -2.26
C LYS A 161 -23.94 -15.56 -3.27
N THR A 162 -24.09 -16.86 -3.42
CA THR A 162 -23.54 -17.58 -4.58
C THR A 162 -24.51 -17.44 -5.74
N TYR A 163 -23.99 -17.30 -6.95
CA TYR A 163 -24.80 -17.11 -8.15
C TYR A 163 -24.50 -18.20 -9.17
N THR A 164 -25.50 -18.55 -9.97
CA THR A 164 -25.31 -19.36 -11.18
C THR A 164 -24.62 -18.52 -12.26
N LEU A 165 -23.97 -19.16 -13.24
CA LEU A 165 -23.40 -18.45 -14.38
C LEU A 165 -24.49 -17.67 -15.12
N LYS A 166 -25.67 -18.27 -15.27
CA LYS A 166 -26.82 -17.62 -15.92
C LYS A 166 -27.23 -16.33 -15.20
N GLU A 167 -27.38 -16.34 -13.87
CA GLU A 167 -27.73 -15.13 -13.11
C GLU A 167 -26.69 -14.02 -13.32
N MET A 168 -25.40 -14.34 -13.22
CA MET A 168 -24.32 -13.33 -13.35
C MET A 168 -24.25 -12.77 -14.78
N VAL A 169 -24.41 -13.62 -15.80
CA VAL A 169 -24.43 -13.18 -17.20
C VAL A 169 -25.69 -12.37 -17.49
N ASP A 170 -26.86 -12.77 -17.00
CA ASP A 170 -28.10 -12.01 -17.18
C ASP A 170 -28.04 -10.64 -16.47
N HIS A 171 -27.34 -10.53 -15.34
CA HIS A 171 -27.04 -9.25 -14.71
C HIS A 171 -26.22 -8.32 -15.61
N ILE A 172 -25.17 -8.84 -16.25
CA ILE A 172 -24.31 -8.06 -17.17
C ILE A 172 -25.06 -7.61 -18.42
N TYR A 173 -26.05 -8.38 -18.88
CA TYR A 173 -26.81 -8.02 -20.09
C TYR A 173 -28.18 -7.41 -19.80
N GLY A 174 -28.54 -7.18 -18.53
CA GLY A 174 -29.84 -6.64 -18.14
C GLY A 174 -31.03 -7.53 -18.53
N ARG A 175 -30.83 -8.85 -18.64
CA ARG A 175 -31.87 -9.82 -19.04
C ARG A 175 -32.67 -10.38 -17.86
N GLY A 176 -32.35 -9.95 -16.64
CA GLY A 176 -32.97 -10.41 -15.41
C GLY A 176 -32.98 -9.31 -14.33
N PRO A 177 -33.39 -9.66 -13.10
CA PRO A 177 -33.34 -8.71 -11.99
C PRO A 177 -31.89 -8.29 -11.71
N CYS A 178 -31.72 -7.04 -11.26
CA CYS A 178 -30.42 -6.57 -10.79
C CYS A 178 -29.98 -7.36 -9.56
N LEU A 179 -28.73 -7.84 -9.54
CA LEU A 179 -28.18 -8.64 -8.42
C LEU A 179 -27.65 -7.77 -7.27
N VAL A 180 -27.57 -6.45 -7.48
CA VAL A 180 -27.00 -5.48 -6.54
C VAL A 180 -28.04 -4.42 -6.19
N SER A 181 -27.86 -3.81 -5.02
CA SER A 181 -28.69 -2.69 -4.56
C SER A 181 -28.53 -1.46 -5.47
N THR A 182 -29.59 -0.67 -5.61
CA THR A 182 -29.56 0.66 -6.25
C THR A 182 -28.66 1.65 -5.50
N GLU A 183 -28.37 1.38 -4.23
CA GLU A 183 -27.43 2.15 -3.42
C GLU A 183 -25.96 1.91 -3.79
N ARG A 184 -25.66 0.91 -4.63
CA ARG A 184 -24.30 0.62 -5.08
C ARG A 184 -23.70 1.89 -5.72
N PRO A 185 -22.53 2.35 -5.27
CA PRO A 185 -21.89 3.50 -5.87
C PRO A 185 -21.39 3.16 -7.27
N HIS A 186 -21.34 4.18 -8.11
CA HIS A 186 -20.78 4.08 -9.45
C HIS A 186 -19.30 3.66 -9.38
N MET A 187 -18.80 2.90 -10.37
CA MET A 187 -17.40 2.42 -10.39
C MET A 187 -16.38 3.54 -10.15
N PHE A 188 -16.56 4.70 -10.80
CA PHE A 188 -15.71 5.88 -10.63
C PHE A 188 -15.71 6.41 -9.20
N ALA A 189 -16.87 6.42 -8.52
CA ALA A 189 -16.92 6.84 -7.13
C ALA A 189 -16.08 5.90 -6.25
N LYS A 190 -16.11 4.59 -6.51
CA LYS A 190 -15.30 3.62 -5.76
C LYS A 190 -13.80 3.76 -6.06
N GLU A 191 -13.43 3.93 -7.32
CA GLU A 191 -12.04 4.14 -7.74
C GLU A 191 -11.46 5.44 -7.16
N ILE A 192 -12.20 6.55 -7.19
CA ILE A 192 -11.76 7.82 -6.60
C ILE A 192 -11.39 7.63 -5.12
N VAL A 193 -12.22 6.93 -4.34
CA VAL A 193 -11.92 6.63 -2.93
C VAL A 193 -10.62 5.84 -2.81
N MET A 194 -10.45 4.80 -3.61
CA MET A 194 -9.23 3.97 -3.60
C MET A 194 -7.97 4.78 -3.93
N TYR A 195 -8.04 5.70 -4.90
CA TYR A 195 -6.91 6.54 -5.28
C TYR A 195 -6.59 7.58 -4.20
N VAL A 196 -7.59 8.19 -3.54
CA VAL A 196 -7.35 9.08 -2.40
C VAL A 196 -6.74 8.33 -1.22
N ASP A 197 -7.23 7.12 -0.92
CA ASP A 197 -6.63 6.26 0.12
C ASP A 197 -5.18 5.90 -0.22
N HIS A 198 -4.89 5.65 -1.50
CA HIS A 198 -3.52 5.40 -1.94
C HIS A 198 -2.64 6.63 -1.81
N PHE A 199 -3.13 7.79 -2.24
CA PHE A 199 -2.44 9.06 -2.09
C PHE A 199 -2.09 9.35 -0.63
N GLU A 200 -3.05 9.18 0.29
CA GLU A 200 -2.82 9.33 1.74
C GLU A 200 -1.70 8.41 2.25
N ARG A 201 -1.68 7.14 1.82
CA ARG A 201 -0.60 6.21 2.18
C ARG A 201 0.76 6.63 1.62
N GLN A 202 0.81 7.20 0.41
CA GLN A 202 2.04 7.70 -0.19
C GLN A 202 2.55 8.94 0.57
N VAL A 203 1.67 9.87 0.93
CA VAL A 203 1.99 11.04 1.77
C VAL A 203 2.53 10.61 3.14
N ALA A 204 1.93 9.59 3.77
CA ALA A 204 2.41 9.08 5.05
C ALA A 204 3.81 8.46 4.98
N ARG A 205 4.26 8.03 3.78
CA ARG A 205 5.58 7.44 3.52
C ARG A 205 6.60 8.44 2.99
N PHE A 206 6.20 9.68 2.77
CA PHE A 206 7.04 10.73 2.20
C PHE A 206 8.33 10.94 3.00
N ALA A 207 9.47 10.82 2.32
CA ALA A 207 10.81 10.91 2.91
C ALA A 207 11.42 12.33 2.80
N ASN A 208 10.60 13.36 2.57
CA ASN A 208 11.03 14.76 2.46
C ASN A 208 12.04 15.02 1.34
N THR A 209 11.97 14.30 0.22
CA THR A 209 12.81 14.59 -0.95
C THR A 209 12.08 15.46 -1.98
N PRO A 210 12.74 16.44 -2.63
CA PRO A 210 12.10 17.29 -3.64
C PRO A 210 11.48 16.51 -4.81
N LYS A 211 12.12 15.39 -5.18
CA LYS A 211 11.62 14.50 -6.24
C LYS A 211 10.32 13.80 -5.84
N GLU A 212 10.23 13.29 -4.62
CA GLU A 212 8.99 12.67 -4.13
C GLU A 212 7.87 13.69 -3.98
N LEU A 213 8.19 14.91 -3.52
CA LEU A 213 7.19 15.96 -3.39
C LEU A 213 6.57 16.29 -4.75
N LYS A 214 7.41 16.49 -5.77
CA LYS A 214 6.94 16.74 -7.13
C LYS A 214 6.07 15.60 -7.65
N ALA A 215 6.43 14.35 -7.38
CA ALA A 215 5.62 13.19 -7.76
C ALA A 215 4.27 13.16 -7.04
N LEU A 216 4.21 13.54 -5.76
CA LEU A 216 2.96 13.67 -5.00
C LEU A 216 2.10 14.82 -5.54
N GLU A 217 2.70 15.96 -5.89
CA GLU A 217 1.99 17.08 -6.52
C GLU A 217 1.40 16.68 -7.88
N GLU A 218 2.18 16.01 -8.73
CA GLU A 218 1.72 15.47 -10.01
C GLU A 218 0.57 14.47 -9.81
N PHE A 219 0.68 13.55 -8.85
CA PHE A 219 -0.40 12.62 -8.52
C PHE A 219 -1.66 13.39 -8.08
N LYS A 220 -1.53 14.33 -7.15
CA LYS A 220 -2.66 15.14 -6.66
C LYS A 220 -3.36 15.87 -7.82
N ASN A 221 -2.62 16.50 -8.71
CA ASN A 221 -3.16 17.22 -9.87
C ASN A 221 -3.89 16.27 -10.84
N ASN A 222 -3.28 15.12 -11.17
CA ASN A 222 -3.90 14.10 -12.02
C ASN A 222 -5.19 13.54 -11.41
N LEU A 223 -5.22 13.37 -10.09
CA LEU A 223 -6.40 12.89 -9.37
C LEU A 223 -7.52 13.95 -9.36
N GLU A 224 -7.19 15.23 -9.20
CA GLU A 224 -8.16 16.33 -9.32
C GLU A 224 -8.76 16.41 -10.74
N GLU A 225 -7.93 16.31 -11.77
CA GLU A 225 -8.37 16.27 -13.17
C GLU A 225 -9.29 15.08 -13.44
N GLY A 226 -8.91 13.89 -12.96
CA GLY A 226 -9.73 12.68 -13.05
C GLY A 226 -11.09 12.83 -12.34
N MET A 227 -11.13 13.50 -11.19
CA MET A 227 -12.38 13.81 -10.50
C MET A 227 -13.25 14.78 -11.30
N ASP A 228 -12.67 15.80 -11.94
CA ASP A 228 -13.41 16.74 -12.79
C ASP A 228 -13.97 16.08 -14.05
N PHE A 229 -13.21 15.17 -14.66
CA PHE A 229 -13.71 14.30 -15.72
C PHE A 229 -14.93 13.49 -15.26
N CYS A 230 -14.86 12.88 -14.08
CA CYS A 230 -15.97 12.13 -13.49
C CYS A 230 -17.21 13.01 -13.23
N LEU A 231 -17.03 14.26 -12.81
CA LEU A 231 -18.14 15.22 -12.67
C LEU A 231 -18.83 15.51 -14.02
N GLY A 232 -18.05 15.56 -15.12
CA GLY A 232 -18.59 15.68 -16.47
C GLY A 232 -19.50 14.51 -16.85
N ILE A 233 -19.13 13.28 -16.46
CA ILE A 233 -19.96 12.09 -16.63
C ILE A 233 -21.23 12.17 -15.77
N ALA A 234 -21.10 12.57 -14.50
CA ALA A 234 -22.20 12.61 -13.54
C ALA A 234 -23.32 13.59 -13.92
N ARG A 235 -23.04 14.57 -14.79
CA ARG A 235 -24.03 15.54 -15.31
C ARG A 235 -24.83 15.02 -16.50
N LYS A 236 -24.47 13.87 -17.08
CA LYS A 236 -25.20 13.25 -18.19
C LYS A 236 -26.48 12.60 -17.68
N ARG A 237 -27.39 12.27 -18.60
CA ARG A 237 -28.59 11.49 -18.29
C ARG A 237 -28.18 10.06 -17.89
N PRO A 238 -28.59 9.54 -16.72
CA PRO A 238 -28.24 8.19 -16.31
C PRO A 238 -28.94 7.14 -17.16
N TYR A 239 -28.26 6.01 -17.38
CA TYR A 239 -28.91 4.78 -17.86
C TYR A 239 -29.85 4.21 -16.78
N PRO A 240 -30.82 3.36 -17.15
CA PRO A 240 -31.65 2.67 -16.16
C PRO A 240 -30.79 1.93 -15.12
N GLY A 241 -31.03 2.20 -13.83
CA GLY A 241 -30.29 1.60 -12.70
C GLY A 241 -28.98 2.29 -12.34
N GLU A 242 -28.46 3.20 -13.16
CA GLU A 242 -27.13 3.78 -12.97
C GLU A 242 -27.12 4.88 -11.89
N ASN A 243 -26.29 4.69 -10.86
CA ASN A 243 -26.16 5.63 -9.75
C ASN A 243 -25.15 6.76 -10.02
N LEU A 244 -25.39 7.60 -11.03
CA LEU A 244 -24.51 8.76 -11.31
C LEU A 244 -24.44 9.77 -10.15
N ALA A 245 -25.51 9.87 -9.34
CA ALA A 245 -25.56 10.76 -8.17
C ALA A 245 -24.46 10.44 -7.14
N SER A 246 -24.09 9.16 -7.01
CA SER A 246 -22.98 8.75 -6.13
C SER A 246 -21.65 9.42 -6.47
N ILE A 247 -21.39 9.70 -7.76
CA ILE A 247 -20.15 10.38 -8.21
C ILE A 247 -20.09 11.79 -7.66
N LEU A 248 -21.18 12.57 -7.78
CA LEU A 248 -21.22 13.96 -7.32
C LEU A 248 -20.90 14.07 -5.82
N SER A 249 -21.58 13.25 -5.02
CA SER A 249 -21.37 13.24 -3.58
C SER A 249 -19.96 12.76 -3.20
N CYS A 250 -19.44 11.77 -3.92
CA CYS A 250 -18.10 11.23 -3.73
C CYS A 250 -17.03 12.27 -4.04
N VAL A 251 -17.07 12.88 -5.23
CA VAL A 251 -16.08 13.89 -5.64
C VAL A 251 -16.05 15.06 -4.65
N LYS A 252 -17.21 15.55 -4.19
CA LYS A 252 -17.24 16.61 -3.18
C LYS A 252 -16.50 16.22 -1.90
N ARG A 253 -16.76 15.02 -1.36
CA ARG A 253 -16.09 14.52 -0.15
C ARG A 253 -14.60 14.29 -0.37
N GLN A 254 -14.24 13.68 -1.50
CA GLN A 254 -12.87 13.26 -1.78
C GLN A 254 -11.96 14.42 -2.20
N LYS A 255 -12.48 15.45 -2.89
CA LYS A 255 -11.73 16.71 -3.09
C LYS A 255 -11.40 17.38 -1.77
N ALA A 256 -12.37 17.52 -0.86
CA ALA A 256 -12.13 18.12 0.45
C ALA A 256 -11.09 17.33 1.27
N ARG A 257 -11.19 15.99 1.28
CA ARG A 257 -10.22 15.13 1.94
C ARG A 257 -8.82 15.25 1.33
N LEU A 258 -8.72 15.25 -0.01
CA LEU A 258 -7.45 15.39 -0.74
C LEU A 258 -6.77 16.73 -0.42
N SER A 259 -7.52 17.83 -0.40
CA SER A 259 -7.00 19.14 -0.02
C SER A 259 -6.41 19.15 1.40
N VAL A 260 -7.14 18.58 2.38
CA VAL A 260 -6.65 18.49 3.77
C VAL A 260 -5.37 17.65 3.87
N ILE A 261 -5.30 16.50 3.18
CA ILE A 261 -4.10 15.66 3.15
C ILE A 261 -2.91 16.44 2.58
N TYR A 262 -3.12 17.16 1.47
CA TYR A 262 -2.07 17.92 0.79
C TYR A 262 -1.61 19.13 1.60
N GLU A 263 -2.53 19.87 2.23
CA GLU A 263 -2.17 20.99 3.12
C GLU A 263 -1.31 20.53 4.30
N ASN A 264 -1.62 19.36 4.88
CA ASN A 264 -0.82 18.78 5.95
C ASN A 264 0.58 18.37 5.47
N LEU A 265 0.71 17.86 4.24
CA LEU A 265 2.00 17.57 3.61
C LEU A 265 2.86 18.85 3.49
N VAL A 266 2.30 19.92 2.92
CA VAL A 266 3.02 21.20 2.72
C VAL A 266 3.41 21.84 4.06
N LYS A 267 2.54 21.78 5.08
CA LYS A 267 2.87 22.25 6.43
C LYS A 267 4.04 21.47 7.04
N LYS A 268 4.03 20.14 6.90
CA LYS A 268 5.11 19.28 7.39
C LYS A 268 6.44 19.59 6.70
N GLU A 269 6.42 19.83 5.40
CA GLU A 269 7.62 20.23 4.65
C GLU A 269 8.19 21.58 5.14
N ASN A 270 7.34 22.60 5.28
CA ASN A 270 7.76 23.91 5.75
C ASN A 270 8.38 23.87 7.16
N LEU A 271 7.83 23.04 8.06
CA LEU A 271 8.39 22.83 9.40
C LEU A 271 9.76 22.16 9.37
N VAL A 272 9.98 21.19 8.48
CA VAL A 272 11.29 20.54 8.30
C VAL A 272 12.32 21.53 7.75
N LEU A 273 11.94 22.36 6.78
CA LEU A 273 12.81 23.40 6.23
C LEU A 273 13.18 24.45 7.29
N GLN A 274 12.23 24.89 8.11
CA GLN A 274 12.47 25.82 9.21
C GLN A 274 13.40 25.22 10.29
N GLY A 275 13.18 23.97 10.72
CA GLY A 275 14.04 23.30 11.69
C GLY A 275 15.48 23.08 11.18
N SER A 276 15.65 22.75 9.89
CA SER A 276 16.98 22.60 9.27
C SER A 276 17.73 23.95 9.13
N ALA A 277 17.01 25.05 8.94
CA ALA A 277 17.57 26.40 8.92
C ALA A 277 17.98 26.86 10.34
N GLU A 278 17.22 26.50 11.37
CA GLU A 278 17.56 26.78 12.77
C GLU A 278 18.74 25.94 13.27
N GLU A 279 18.83 24.65 12.93
CA GLU A 279 19.99 23.81 13.25
C GLU A 279 21.27 24.26 12.54
N SER A 280 21.19 24.59 11.24
CA SER A 280 22.36 25.11 10.50
C SER A 280 22.83 26.47 11.02
N SER A 281 21.91 27.35 11.42
CA SER A 281 22.27 28.64 12.03
C SER A 281 22.84 28.49 13.45
N ALA A 282 22.36 27.53 14.25
CA ALA A 282 22.92 27.21 15.57
C ALA A 282 24.33 26.61 15.46
N GLU A 283 24.57 25.69 14.51
CA GLU A 283 25.92 25.15 14.23
C GLU A 283 26.88 26.24 13.72
N GLU A 284 26.39 27.21 12.94
CA GLU A 284 27.20 28.33 12.46
C GLU A 284 27.54 29.33 13.59
N VAL A 285 26.61 29.57 14.53
CA VAL A 285 26.86 30.36 15.75
C VAL A 285 27.86 29.66 16.67
N GLU A 286 27.73 28.34 16.89
CA GLU A 286 28.66 27.57 17.72
C GLU A 286 30.07 27.49 17.09
N ARG A 287 30.17 27.42 15.75
CA ARG A 287 31.45 27.56 15.03
C ARG A 287 32.08 28.94 15.23
N ARG A 288 31.28 30.01 15.17
CA ARG A 288 31.80 31.39 15.35
C ARG A 288 32.29 31.62 16.79
N GLU A 289 31.57 31.13 17.81
CA GLU A 289 32.00 31.23 19.21
C GLU A 289 33.30 30.46 19.50
N LYS A 290 33.45 29.23 18.95
CA LYS A 290 34.69 28.45 19.03
C LYS A 290 35.88 29.12 18.32
N THR A 291 35.62 29.96 17.31
CA THR A 291 36.66 30.70 16.58
C THR A 291 37.09 31.96 17.34
N VAL A 292 36.16 32.66 18.00
CA VAL A 292 36.46 33.85 18.83
C VAL A 292 37.28 33.48 20.08
N THR A 293 37.11 32.27 20.63
CA THR A 293 37.86 31.84 21.82
C THR A 293 39.35 31.52 21.54
N LYS A 294 39.78 31.42 20.26
CA LYS A 294 41.16 31.11 19.86
C LYS A 294 42.06 32.33 19.55
N CYS A 295 41.54 33.55 19.56
CA CYS A 295 42.32 34.77 19.24
C CYS A 295 42.82 35.56 20.47
N GLY A 296 42.88 34.93 21.65
CA GLY A 296 43.35 35.58 22.87
C GLY A 296 44.48 34.82 23.56
N ARG A 297 45.68 34.74 22.95
CA ARG A 297 46.97 34.58 23.64
C ARG A 297 48.15 34.48 22.65
N GLY A 298 49.15 35.34 22.84
CA GLY A 298 50.56 35.04 22.54
C GLY A 298 51.17 35.77 21.34
N VAL A 299 51.80 36.91 21.60
CA VAL A 299 52.84 37.52 20.76
C VAL A 299 54.07 36.59 20.75
N PRO A 300 54.69 36.28 19.60
CA PRO A 300 56.04 35.72 19.58
C PRO A 300 57.06 36.74 19.05
N ASP A 301 58.18 36.79 19.78
CA ASP A 301 59.40 37.54 19.49
C ASP A 301 59.97 37.24 18.10
N LEU A 302 60.42 38.31 17.43
CA LEU A 302 61.26 38.27 16.25
C LEU A 302 62.69 37.89 16.64
N ASN A 303 63.23 36.81 16.06
CA ASN A 303 64.68 36.76 15.86
C ASN A 303 65.10 36.08 14.56
N LEU A 304 66.02 36.77 13.90
CA LEU A 304 66.59 36.54 12.59
C LEU A 304 67.35 35.20 12.48
N ARG A 305 67.26 34.55 11.31
CA ARG A 305 68.45 34.08 10.57
C ARG A 305 68.16 33.79 9.10
N GLN A 306 69.11 34.21 8.28
CA GLN A 306 69.09 34.28 6.83
C GLN A 306 69.48 32.96 6.14
N ARG A 307 68.85 32.75 4.96
CA ARG A 307 69.39 32.20 3.68
C ARG A 307 69.65 30.68 3.53
N PRO A 308 69.74 30.15 2.29
CA PRO A 308 69.01 30.51 1.05
C PRO A 308 68.53 29.30 0.20
N PHE A 309 67.76 29.65 -0.83
CA PHE A 309 67.43 28.94 -2.07
C PHE A 309 68.43 27.89 -2.59
N GLU A 310 67.90 26.79 -3.15
CA GLU A 310 68.35 26.21 -4.43
C GLU A 310 67.29 25.24 -5.02
N ALA A 311 67.06 25.41 -6.34
CA ALA A 311 66.46 24.57 -7.39
C ALA A 311 65.16 23.77 -7.12
#